data_AF-A0A830H5N1-F1
#
_entry.id   AF-A0A830H5N1-F1
#
_cell.length_a   1.000
_cell.length_b   1.000
_cell.length_c   1.000
_cell.angle_alpha   90.00
_cell.angle_beta   90.00
_cell.angle_gamma   90.00
#
_symmetry.space_group_name_H-M   'P 1'
#
loop_
_entity.id
_entity.type
_entity.pdbx_description
1 polymer ?
#
loop_
_entity_poly.entity_id
_entity_poly.type
_entity_poly.pdbx_seq_one_letter_code
_entity_poly.pdbx_strand_id
1 'polypeptide(L)'
;MKLIFEIRDLKFATPATATRAGILYISEERQWQNMTTAWATRYLPEYAKAAKWKDEKVPMDTVIALFDKYCPDTIFELKKSYQHLTPLATMNWVTSLVNILHGG
;
A
#
# COMPACT_ATOMS: atom_id res chain seq x y z
N MET A 1 -9.85 -30.17 2.70
CA MET A 1 -10.14 -28.82 2.18
C MET A 1 -9.41 -27.80 3.07
N LYS A 2 -8.71 -26.82 2.51
CA LYS A 2 -8.01 -25.76 3.30
C LYS A 2 -8.74 -24.43 3.09
N LEU A 3 -9.06 -23.73 4.17
CA LEU A 3 -9.67 -22.40 4.16
C LEU A 3 -8.62 -21.36 4.53
N ILE A 4 -8.61 -20.22 3.83
CA ILE A 4 -7.74 -19.08 4.11
C ILE A 4 -8.64 -17.86 4.34
N PHE A 5 -8.32 -17.10 5.38
CA PHE A 5 -9.00 -15.85 5.70
C PHE A 5 -7.98 -14.71 5.76
N GLU A 6 -8.32 -13.57 5.17
CA GLU A 6 -7.55 -12.33 5.27
C GLU A 6 -8.34 -11.35 6.14
N ILE A 7 -8.10 -11.43 7.45
CA ILE A 7 -8.74 -10.59 8.46
C ILE A 7 -7.72 -9.62 9.04
N ARG A 8 -8.13 -8.35 9.23
CA ARG A 8 -7.24 -7.30 9.73
C ARG A 8 -6.85 -7.52 11.18
N ASP A 9 -7.84 -7.77 12.03
CA ASP A 9 -7.60 -7.96 13.46
C ASP A 9 -8.49 -9.07 14.04
N LEU A 10 -7.96 -9.68 15.11
CA LEU A 10 -8.64 -10.67 15.93
C LEU A 10 -8.97 -10.10 17.31
N LYS A 11 -9.03 -8.76 17.45
CA LYS A 11 -9.11 -8.09 18.76
C LYS A 11 -10.36 -8.50 19.55
N PHE A 12 -11.43 -8.83 18.84
CA PHE A 12 -12.71 -9.23 19.42
C PHE A 12 -12.98 -10.74 19.32
N ALA A 13 -12.01 -11.53 18.82
CA ALA A 13 -12.15 -12.97 18.75
C ALA A 13 -11.86 -13.61 20.12
N THR A 14 -12.60 -14.67 20.47
CA THR A 14 -12.25 -15.45 21.66
C THR A 14 -10.94 -16.23 21.41
N PRO A 15 -10.12 -16.48 22.44
CA PRO A 15 -8.89 -17.26 22.29
C PRO A 15 -9.11 -18.65 21.66
N ALA A 16 -10.30 -19.24 21.85
CA ALA A 16 -10.68 -20.52 21.26
C ALA A 16 -10.73 -20.51 19.73
N THR A 17 -10.95 -19.35 19.09
CA THR A 17 -10.89 -19.18 17.63
C THR A 17 -9.45 -19.26 17.13
N ALA A 18 -8.51 -18.69 17.88
CA ALA A 18 -7.09 -18.68 17.53
C ALA A 18 -6.41 -20.05 17.71
N THR A 19 -6.88 -20.89 18.62
CA THR A 19 -6.26 -22.20 18.90
C THR A 19 -6.61 -23.29 17.87
N ARG A 20 -7.62 -23.07 17.03
CA ARG A 20 -8.11 -24.07 16.05
C ARG A 20 -7.59 -23.84 14.63
N ALA A 21 -6.99 -22.68 14.36
CA ALA A 21 -6.44 -22.31 13.07
C ALA A 21 -4.96 -21.94 13.20
N GLY A 22 -4.17 -22.19 12.16
CA GLY A 22 -2.82 -21.60 12.07
C GLY A 22 -2.94 -20.11 11.80
N ILE A 23 -2.32 -19.28 12.64
CA ILE A 23 -2.30 -17.82 12.45
C ILE A 23 -0.95 -17.41 11.88
N LEU A 24 -0.99 -16.73 10.73
CA LEU A 24 0.16 -16.02 10.18
C LEU A 24 -0.03 -14.53 10.41
N TYR A 25 0.78 -13.95 11.29
CA TYR A 25 0.80 -12.51 11.49
C TYR A 25 1.63 -11.84 10.39
N ILE A 26 1.01 -10.87 9.71
CA ILE A 26 1.65 -10.05 8.68
C ILE A 26 1.89 -8.66 9.28
N SER A 27 3.12 -8.18 9.23
CA SER A 27 3.45 -6.82 9.69
C SER A 27 2.87 -5.76 8.76
N GLU A 28 2.34 -4.67 9.34
CA GLU A 28 1.83 -3.51 8.60
C GLU A 28 2.95 -2.57 8.11
N GLU A 29 4.17 -2.68 8.64
CA GLU A 29 5.25 -1.69 8.44
C GLU A 29 5.61 -1.45 6.97
N ARG A 30 5.49 -2.48 6.14
CA ARG A 30 5.86 -2.46 4.72
C ARG A 30 4.67 -2.56 3.77
N GLN A 31 3.44 -2.51 4.28
CA GLN A 31 2.26 -2.80 3.46
C GLN A 31 2.08 -1.80 2.31
N TRP A 32 2.20 -0.50 2.58
CA TRP A 32 1.97 0.50 1.54
C TRP A 32 3.09 0.51 0.50
N GLN A 33 4.35 0.24 0.89
CA GLN A 33 5.48 0.08 -0.03
C GLN A 33 5.31 -1.15 -0.92
N ASN A 34 4.84 -2.27 -0.35
CA ASN A 34 4.56 -3.48 -1.13
C ASN A 34 3.44 -3.21 -2.15
N MET A 35 2.39 -2.46 -1.77
CA MET A 35 1.33 -2.08 -2.68
C MET A 35 1.81 -1.15 -3.79
N THR A 36 2.55 -0.08 -3.47
CA THR A 36 3.06 0.85 -4.50
C THR A 36 4.01 0.14 -5.46
N THR A 37 4.85 -0.77 -4.95
CA THR A 37 5.73 -1.61 -5.79
C THR A 37 4.93 -2.53 -6.70
N ALA A 38 3.89 -3.20 -6.18
CA ALA A 38 3.03 -4.07 -6.97
C ALA A 38 2.26 -3.31 -8.05
N TRP A 39 1.72 -2.13 -7.72
CA TRP A 39 1.07 -1.23 -8.68
C TRP A 39 2.06 -0.76 -9.75
N ALA A 40 3.23 -0.28 -9.32
CA ALA A 40 4.30 0.17 -10.22
C ALA A 40 4.70 -0.94 -11.20
N THR A 41 4.94 -2.14 -10.69
CA THR A 41 5.28 -3.34 -11.48
C THR A 41 4.21 -3.68 -12.51
N ARG A 42 2.94 -3.54 -12.13
CA ARG A 42 1.81 -3.91 -12.97
C ARG A 42 1.51 -2.91 -14.08
N TYR A 43 1.58 -1.61 -13.80
CA TYR A 43 1.03 -0.58 -14.70
C TYR A 43 2.10 0.31 -15.35
N LEU A 44 3.21 0.62 -14.66
CA LEU A 44 4.22 1.53 -15.21
C LEU A 44 4.93 1.03 -16.48
N PRO A 45 5.14 -0.28 -16.73
CA PRO A 45 5.71 -0.73 -17.99
C PRO A 45 4.87 -0.32 -19.22
N GLU A 46 3.54 -0.35 -19.12
CA GLU A 46 2.66 0.06 -20.22
C GLU A 46 2.73 1.57 -20.46
N TYR A 47 2.74 2.38 -19.40
CA TYR A 47 2.93 3.83 -19.51
C TYR A 47 4.31 4.20 -20.07
N ALA A 48 5.36 3.47 -19.67
CA ALA A 48 6.73 3.69 -20.16
C ALA A 48 6.83 3.43 -21.67
N LYS A 49 6.17 2.37 -22.16
CA LYS A 49 6.06 2.07 -23.60
C LYS A 49 5.30 3.17 -24.34
N ALA A 50 4.14 3.60 -23.83
CA ALA A 50 3.33 4.65 -24.44
C ALA A 50 4.10 5.99 -24.54
N ALA A 51 4.87 6.33 -23.50
CA ALA A 51 5.71 7.52 -23.46
C ALA A 51 7.07 7.37 -24.16
N LYS A 52 7.33 6.23 -24.84
CA LYS A 52 8.54 5.95 -25.63
C LYS A 52 9.85 6.07 -24.83
N TRP A 53 9.82 5.64 -23.57
CA TRP A 53 11.05 5.54 -22.78
C TRP A 53 12.00 4.49 -23.38
N LYS A 54 13.30 4.76 -23.34
CA LYS A 54 14.33 3.82 -23.81
C LYS A 54 14.47 2.60 -22.90
N ASP A 55 14.27 2.81 -21.60
CA ASP A 55 14.29 1.77 -20.57
C ASP A 55 13.01 1.90 -19.75
N GLU A 56 12.22 0.82 -19.70
CA GLU A 56 10.95 0.74 -18.98
C GLU A 56 11.14 0.73 -17.46
N LYS A 57 12.34 0.39 -16.96
CA LYS A 57 12.64 0.36 -15.54
C LYS A 57 12.87 1.75 -14.95
N VAL A 58 13.41 2.68 -15.75
CA VAL A 58 13.75 4.03 -15.26
C VAL A 58 12.52 4.76 -14.68
N PRO A 59 11.35 4.79 -15.34
CA PRO A 59 10.13 5.36 -14.75
C PRO A 59 9.70 4.65 -13.47
N MET A 60 9.83 3.32 -13.41
CA MET A 60 9.45 2.53 -12.23
C MET A 60 10.30 2.89 -11.01
N ASP A 61 11.62 2.84 -11.17
CA ASP A 61 12.57 3.15 -10.09
C ASP A 61 12.43 4.60 -9.63
N THR A 62 12.22 5.52 -10.59
CA THR A 62 11.99 6.94 -10.28
C THR A 62 10.73 7.12 -9.45
N VAL A 63 9.61 6.52 -9.85
CA VAL A 63 8.33 6.66 -9.14
C VAL A 63 8.40 6.05 -7.75
N ILE A 64 9.00 4.87 -7.60
CA ILE A 64 9.19 4.23 -6.29
C ILE A 64 10.04 5.11 -5.37
N ALA A 65 11.15 5.66 -5.87
CA ALA A 65 11.99 6.58 -5.10
C ALA A 65 11.24 7.84 -4.66
N LEU A 66 10.31 8.36 -5.47
CA LEU A 66 9.46 9.49 -5.11
C LEU A 66 8.47 9.13 -4.00
N PHE A 67 7.86 7.93 -4.05
CA PHE A 67 7.01 7.45 -2.96
C PHE A 67 7.79 7.37 -1.64
N ASP A 68 8.97 6.76 -1.65
CA ASP A 68 9.80 6.60 -0.44
C ASP A 68 10.28 7.95 0.11
N LYS A 69 10.60 8.91 -0.77
CA LYS A 69 11.07 10.24 -0.37
C LYS A 69 9.97 11.11 0.24
N TYR A 70 8.76 11.08 -0.33
CA TYR A 70 7.74 12.08 0.01
C TYR A 70 6.60 11.54 0.87
N CYS A 71 6.19 10.28 0.69
CA CYS A 71 5.02 9.77 1.40
C CYS A 71 5.17 9.69 2.93
N PRO A 72 6.30 9.22 3.50
CA PRO A 72 6.44 9.09 4.95
C PRO A 72 6.26 10.43 5.68
N ASP A 73 7.03 11.44 5.28
CA ASP A 73 7.04 12.75 5.94
C ASP A 73 5.73 13.51 5.70
N THR A 74 5.17 13.42 4.49
CA THR A 74 3.90 14.09 4.16
C THR A 74 2.75 13.48 4.98
N ILE A 75 2.65 12.15 5.06
CA ILE A 75 1.59 11.50 5.83
C ILE A 75 1.76 11.79 7.33
N PHE A 76 3.00 11.83 7.82
CA PHE A 76 3.28 12.22 9.20
C PHE A 76 2.77 13.63 9.51
N GLU A 77 3.12 14.59 8.66
CA GLU A 77 2.70 15.99 8.84
C GLU A 77 1.17 16.14 8.71
N LEU A 78 0.54 15.43 7.77
CA LEU A 78 -0.92 15.43 7.61
C LEU A 78 -1.63 14.95 8.90
N LYS A 79 -1.16 13.84 9.48
CA LYS A 79 -1.72 13.28 10.71
C LYS A 79 -1.48 14.17 11.93
N LYS A 80 -0.40 14.95 11.92
CA LYS A 80 0.01 15.81 13.03
C LYS A 80 -0.69 17.17 13.00
N SER A 81 -0.76 17.79 11.83
CA SER A 81 -1.14 19.20 11.67
C SER A 81 -2.59 19.41 11.27
N TYR A 82 -3.30 18.35 10.87
CA TYR A 82 -4.71 18.44 10.47
C TYR A 82 -5.59 17.50 11.29
N GLN A 83 -6.84 17.91 11.51
CA GLN A 83 -7.89 17.05 12.05
C GLN A 83 -8.66 16.39 10.90
N HIS A 84 -8.69 15.07 10.90
CA HIS A 84 -9.44 14.30 9.92
C HIS A 84 -10.82 13.93 10.48
N LEU A 85 -11.88 14.21 9.72
CA LEU A 85 -13.25 13.85 10.11
C LEU A 85 -13.44 12.31 10.13
N THR A 86 -12.81 11.62 9.18
CA THR A 86 -12.83 10.16 9.08
C THR A 86 -11.48 9.59 9.54
N PRO A 87 -11.48 8.52 10.37
CA PRO A 87 -10.25 7.83 10.71
C PRO A 87 -9.73 7.09 9.46
N LEU A 88 -8.59 7.53 8.95
CA LEU A 88 -7.95 6.95 7.77
C LEU A 88 -6.67 6.21 8.18
N ALA A 89 -6.54 4.95 7.76
CA ALA A 89 -5.29 4.22 7.91
C ALA A 89 -4.24 4.78 6.93
N THR A 90 -2.95 4.62 7.25
CA THR A 90 -1.84 5.04 6.36
C THR A 90 -2.02 4.50 4.94
N MET A 91 -2.46 3.25 4.84
CA MET A 91 -2.73 2.56 3.59
C MET A 91 -3.71 3.33 2.69
N ASN A 92 -4.79 3.88 3.28
CA ASN A 92 -5.82 4.58 2.53
C ASN A 92 -5.27 5.81 1.79
N TRP A 93 -4.40 6.59 2.44
CA TRP A 93 -3.77 7.77 1.83
C TRP A 93 -2.96 7.42 0.59
N VAL A 94 -2.13 6.39 0.69
CA VAL A 94 -1.27 5.95 -0.42
C VAL A 94 -2.09 5.31 -1.54
N THR A 95 -3.12 4.52 -1.21
CA THR A 95 -4.06 3.97 -2.20
C THR A 95 -4.79 5.08 -2.95
N SER A 96 -5.26 6.13 -2.25
CA SER A 96 -5.88 7.29 -2.91
C SER A 96 -4.92 7.99 -3.87
N LEU A 97 -3.66 8.19 -3.46
CA LEU A 97 -2.65 8.78 -4.34
C LEU A 97 -2.40 7.91 -5.58
N VAL A 98 -2.25 6.59 -5.40
CA VAL A 98 -2.08 5.64 -6.51
C VAL A 98 -3.26 5.65 -7.47
N ASN A 99 -4.49 5.73 -6.97
CA ASN A 99 -5.70 5.81 -7.81
C ASN A 99 -5.72 7.10 -8.65
N ILE A 100 -5.32 8.24 -8.05
CA ILE A 100 -5.19 9.51 -8.77
C ILE A 100 -4.13 9.39 -9.89
N LEU A 101 -2.98 8.79 -9.59
CA LEU A 101 -1.90 8.59 -10.57
C LEU A 101 -2.29 7.65 -11.71
N HIS A 102 -3.13 6.65 -11.43
CA HIS A 102 -3.61 5.73 -12.46
C HIS A 102 -4.59 6.38 -13.44
N GLY A 103 -5.30 7.42 -13.01
CA GLY A 103 -6.25 8.16 -13.84
C GLY A 103 -7.71 8.06 -13.43
N GLY A 104 -8.03 7.41 -12.30
CA GLY A 104 -9.40 7.30 -11.75
C GLY A 104 -10.31 6.33 -12.49
#